data_AF-A0A662H8D6-F1
#
_entry.id   AF-A0A662H8D6-F1
#
_cell.length_a   1.000
_cell.length_b   1.000
_cell.length_c   1.000
_cell.angle_alpha   90.00
_cell.angle_beta   90.00
_cell.angle_gamma   90.00
#
_symmetry.space_group_name_H-M   'P 1'
#
loop_
_entity.id
_entity.type
_entity.pdbx_description
1 polymer ?
#
loop_
_entity_poly.entity_id
_entity_poly.type
_entity_poly.pdbx_seq_one_letter_code
_entity_poly.pdbx_strand_id
1 'polypeptide(L)'
;EDHNRFVEAWRKLLEIDRIVAPGAAEVEELADVVNEMEEITAGTFYYADLHNRFVRAWEIQEVLNSKMVIREVIILNVDDWDTMLEYVMDGAVIIANETLDTATPEDVKDLLSRYRVKILVTVDTAPYHEGYCGAWRDILYAVDHYTGYSTVSYDIRFDHDKQHFGLTTIPENYDYLVLDRDHIAEVTRWTYATSAYYAYRYYGKGVVAEVPYDGMWKDVSILDKYLRWKPCRYPEVWHPTRVIVISETGTSAPGWHEYPTLVDTLKAWADKYGYEFRDLR
;
A
#
# COMPACT_ATOMS: atom_id res chain seq x y z
N GLU A 1 36.08 -6.01 15.93
CA GLU A 1 35.10 -7.09 15.82
C GLU A 1 33.94 -6.72 14.89
N ASP A 2 33.29 -5.57 15.09
CA ASP A 2 32.16 -5.16 14.23
C ASP A 2 32.51 -5.04 12.74
N HIS A 3 33.64 -4.43 12.40
CA HIS A 3 34.09 -4.34 11.00
C HIS A 3 34.13 -5.71 10.31
N ASN A 4 34.81 -6.69 10.91
CA ASN A 4 34.94 -8.04 10.32
C ASN A 4 33.57 -8.73 10.20
N ARG A 5 32.67 -8.53 11.17
CA ARG A 5 31.28 -9.00 11.06
C ARG A 5 30.53 -8.40 9.88
N PHE A 6 30.73 -7.11 9.60
CA PHE A 6 30.15 -6.48 8.40
C PHE A 6 30.75 -7.04 7.11
N VAL A 7 32.07 -7.29 7.06
CA VAL A 7 32.70 -7.95 5.90
C VAL A 7 32.09 -9.33 5.67
N GLU A 8 31.95 -10.15 6.72
CA GLU A 8 31.31 -11.47 6.64
C GLU A 8 29.85 -11.37 6.18
N ALA A 9 29.08 -10.42 6.72
CA ALA A 9 27.68 -10.21 6.34
C ALA A 9 27.53 -9.84 4.87
N TRP A 10 28.40 -8.96 4.35
CA TRP A 10 28.42 -8.57 2.93
C TRP A 10 28.76 -9.73 2.00
N ARG A 11 29.74 -10.56 2.38
CA ARG A 11 30.05 -11.79 1.63
C ARG A 11 28.85 -12.72 1.59
N LYS A 12 28.11 -12.86 2.71
CA LYS A 12 26.91 -13.70 2.76
C LYS A 12 25.74 -13.11 1.96
N LEU A 13 25.57 -11.80 1.97
CA LEU A 13 24.55 -11.13 1.18
C LEU A 13 24.80 -11.32 -0.32
N LEU A 14 26.05 -11.16 -0.76
CA LEU A 14 26.43 -11.41 -2.15
C LEU A 14 26.14 -12.87 -2.59
N GLU A 15 26.32 -13.86 -1.72
CA GLU A 15 25.91 -15.25 -2.01
C GLU A 15 24.41 -15.36 -2.24
N ILE A 16 23.59 -14.67 -1.45
CA ILE A 16 22.14 -14.63 -1.61
C ILE A 16 21.80 -13.95 -2.94
N ASP A 17 22.35 -12.77 -3.20
CA ASP A 17 22.09 -11.97 -4.40
C ASP A 17 22.39 -12.72 -5.70
N ARG A 18 23.48 -13.50 -5.73
CA ARG A 18 23.80 -14.37 -6.88
C ARG A 18 22.76 -15.44 -7.15
N ILE A 19 22.05 -15.90 -6.12
CA ILE A 19 20.96 -16.87 -6.25
C ILE A 19 19.67 -16.17 -6.69
N VAL A 20 19.36 -15.02 -6.09
CA VAL A 20 18.06 -14.37 -6.28
C VAL A 20 18.00 -13.46 -7.51
N ALA A 21 19.13 -12.91 -7.96
CA ALA A 21 19.25 -12.06 -9.16
C ALA A 21 20.38 -12.53 -10.09
N PRO A 22 20.33 -13.78 -10.60
CA PRO A 22 21.41 -14.33 -11.41
C PRO A 22 21.62 -13.52 -12.69
N GLY A 23 22.86 -13.07 -12.91
CA GLY A 23 23.25 -12.33 -14.12
C GLY A 23 22.90 -10.84 -14.13
N ALA A 24 22.36 -10.29 -13.03
CA ALA A 24 22.21 -8.84 -12.90
C ALA A 24 23.58 -8.15 -12.83
N ALA A 25 23.76 -7.07 -13.60
CA ALA A 25 25.04 -6.35 -13.66
C ALA A 25 25.45 -5.80 -12.28
N GLU A 26 24.48 -5.38 -11.47
CA GLU A 26 24.71 -4.89 -10.10
C GLU A 26 25.25 -5.97 -9.16
N VAL A 27 24.95 -7.26 -9.39
CA VAL A 27 25.52 -8.35 -8.59
C VAL A 27 27.02 -8.46 -8.81
N GLU A 28 27.48 -8.28 -10.06
CA GLU A 28 28.91 -8.30 -10.37
C GLU A 28 29.61 -7.03 -9.87
N GLU A 29 28.96 -5.86 -9.97
CA GLU A 29 29.49 -4.63 -9.39
C GLU A 29 29.61 -4.73 -7.86
N LEU A 30 28.60 -5.30 -7.19
CA LEU A 30 28.65 -5.57 -5.76
C LEU A 30 29.77 -6.56 -5.42
N ALA A 31 29.96 -7.59 -6.25
CA ALA A 31 31.03 -8.56 -6.05
C ALA A 31 32.40 -7.90 -6.06
N ASP A 32 32.66 -6.98 -6.99
CA ASP A 32 33.93 -6.25 -7.05
C ASP A 32 34.20 -5.47 -5.75
N VAL A 33 33.19 -4.74 -5.24
CA VAL A 33 33.32 -3.98 -4.00
C VAL A 33 33.50 -4.88 -2.78
N VAL A 34 32.74 -5.97 -2.67
CA VAL A 34 32.81 -6.92 -1.55
C VAL A 34 34.14 -7.69 -1.55
N ASN A 35 34.70 -8.01 -2.73
CA ASN A 35 36.00 -8.65 -2.84
C ASN A 35 37.15 -7.76 -2.38
N GLU A 36 36.99 -6.43 -2.46
CA GLU A 36 37.94 -5.48 -1.88
C GLU A 36 37.78 -5.32 -0.35
N MET A 37 36.75 -5.87 0.28
CA MET A 37 36.58 -5.75 1.73
C MET A 37 37.53 -6.67 2.49
N GLU A 38 38.37 -6.06 3.33
CA GLU A 38 39.37 -6.76 4.12
C GLU A 38 38.97 -6.82 5.59
N GLU A 39 39.23 -7.96 6.24
CA GLU A 39 39.16 -8.07 7.69
C GLU A 39 40.40 -7.41 8.32
N ILE A 40 40.20 -6.79 9.48
CA ILE A 40 41.26 -6.10 10.22
C ILE A 40 41.58 -6.83 11.52
N THR A 41 42.78 -6.61 12.03
CA THR A 41 43.25 -7.20 13.30
C THR A 41 43.56 -6.11 14.33
N ALA A 42 43.83 -6.51 15.57
CA ALA A 42 44.21 -5.56 16.61
C ALA A 42 45.51 -4.84 16.22
N GLY A 43 45.49 -3.50 16.30
CA GLY A 43 46.62 -2.66 15.90
C GLY A 43 46.59 -2.18 14.45
N THR A 44 45.63 -2.61 13.63
CA THR A 44 45.38 -2.05 12.30
C THR A 44 44.79 -0.64 12.42
N PHE A 45 45.35 0.32 11.67
CA PHE A 45 44.77 1.68 11.56
C PHE A 45 43.51 1.64 10.69
N TYR A 46 42.42 2.21 11.21
CA TYR A 46 41.13 2.28 10.52
C TYR A 46 41.05 3.51 9.62
N TYR A 47 41.16 3.31 8.31
CA TYR A 47 41.10 4.38 7.31
C TYR A 47 39.69 4.54 6.74
N ALA A 48 39.37 5.74 6.24
CA ALA A 48 38.07 6.06 5.66
C ALA A 48 37.68 5.12 4.51
N ASP A 49 38.66 4.65 3.73
CA ASP A 49 38.44 3.75 2.59
C ASP A 49 37.75 2.43 2.99
N LEU A 50 38.06 1.91 4.19
CA LEU A 50 37.42 0.70 4.71
C LEU A 50 35.92 0.91 4.93
N HIS A 51 35.52 2.10 5.39
CA HIS A 51 34.12 2.44 5.61
C HIS A 51 33.41 2.80 4.29
N ASN A 52 34.08 3.53 3.40
CA ASN A 52 33.53 3.93 2.11
C ASN A 52 33.19 2.72 1.23
N ARG A 53 33.91 1.61 1.36
CA ARG A 53 33.56 0.34 0.70
C ARG A 53 32.19 -0.19 1.14
N PHE A 54 31.87 -0.12 2.43
CA PHE A 54 30.55 -0.52 2.92
C PHE A 54 29.44 0.41 2.40
N VAL A 55 29.71 1.72 2.35
CA VAL A 55 28.76 2.70 1.79
C VAL A 55 28.48 2.37 0.33
N ARG A 56 29.52 2.16 -0.47
CA ARG A 56 29.36 1.82 -1.89
C ARG A 56 28.62 0.50 -2.11
N ALA A 57 28.93 -0.53 -1.32
CA ALA A 57 28.20 -1.79 -1.37
C ALA A 57 26.71 -1.60 -1.04
N TRP A 58 26.40 -0.75 -0.05
CA TRP A 58 25.03 -0.41 0.32
C TRP A 58 24.28 0.27 -0.82
N GLU A 59 24.88 1.26 -1.47
CA GLU A 59 24.28 1.96 -2.61
C GLU A 59 23.97 1.00 -3.77
N ILE A 60 24.88 0.08 -4.09
CA ILE A 60 24.66 -0.95 -5.13
C ILE A 60 23.54 -1.90 -4.72
N GLN A 61 23.53 -2.35 -3.46
CA GLN A 61 22.48 -3.23 -2.95
C GLN A 61 21.10 -2.58 -3.04
N GLU A 62 20.97 -1.29 -2.74
CA GLU A 62 19.71 -0.56 -2.88
C GLU A 62 19.20 -0.57 -4.33
N VAL A 63 20.10 -0.36 -5.30
CA VAL A 63 19.77 -0.45 -6.73
C VAL A 63 19.34 -1.86 -7.10
N LEU A 64 20.10 -2.89 -6.71
CA LEU A 64 19.78 -4.28 -6.98
C LEU A 64 18.41 -4.67 -6.42
N ASN A 65 18.19 -4.37 -5.13
CA ASN A 65 16.92 -4.64 -4.46
C ASN A 65 15.75 -3.95 -5.17
N SER A 66 15.93 -2.72 -5.66
CA SER A 66 14.89 -1.98 -6.37
C SER A 66 14.44 -2.63 -7.68
N LYS A 67 15.36 -3.33 -8.37
CA LYS A 67 15.09 -4.09 -9.59
C LYS A 67 14.47 -5.46 -9.31
N MET A 68 14.68 -5.96 -8.11
CA MET A 68 14.17 -7.24 -7.65
C MET A 68 12.76 -7.17 -7.05
N VAL A 69 12.25 -5.98 -6.75
CA VAL A 69 10.86 -5.83 -6.33
C VAL A 69 9.97 -6.17 -7.52
N ILE A 70 9.44 -7.40 -7.53
CA ILE A 70 8.36 -7.80 -8.42
C ILE A 70 7.17 -6.91 -8.08
N ARG A 71 6.85 -6.01 -9.00
CA ARG A 71 5.74 -5.08 -8.91
C ARG A 71 4.56 -5.71 -9.60
N GLU A 72 3.58 -6.15 -8.82
CA GLU A 72 2.42 -6.86 -9.35
C GLU A 72 1.10 -6.14 -9.02
N VAL A 73 0.16 -6.22 -9.96
CA VAL A 73 -1.26 -6.05 -9.71
C VAL A 73 -1.90 -7.43 -9.78
N ILE A 74 -2.61 -7.81 -8.73
CA ILE A 74 -3.20 -9.13 -8.55
C ILE A 74 -4.69 -8.96 -8.30
N ILE A 75 -5.51 -9.51 -9.18
CA ILE A 75 -6.97 -9.52 -9.04
C ILE A 75 -7.40 -10.91 -8.56
N LEU A 76 -8.10 -10.97 -7.44
CA LEU A 76 -8.61 -12.19 -6.83
C LEU A 76 -10.14 -12.16 -6.79
N ASN A 77 -10.76 -13.27 -6.38
CA ASN A 77 -12.20 -13.30 -6.18
C ASN A 77 -12.61 -12.27 -5.12
N VAL A 78 -13.81 -11.72 -5.29
CA VAL A 78 -14.35 -10.73 -4.35
C VAL A 78 -14.39 -11.35 -2.96
N ASP A 79 -13.89 -10.61 -1.98
CA ASP A 79 -13.78 -10.99 -0.58
C ASP A 79 -12.91 -12.25 -0.34
N ASP A 80 -12.01 -12.66 -1.25
CA ASP A 80 -11.11 -13.81 -1.07
C ASP A 80 -9.92 -13.48 -0.15
N TRP A 81 -10.21 -13.31 1.15
CA TRP A 81 -9.23 -12.94 2.17
C TRP A 81 -8.08 -13.95 2.29
N ASP A 82 -8.40 -15.25 2.32
CA ASP A 82 -7.41 -16.30 2.52
C ASP A 82 -6.40 -16.36 1.37
N THR A 83 -6.85 -16.30 0.12
CA THR A 83 -5.95 -16.27 -1.04
C THR A 83 -5.15 -14.97 -1.08
N MET A 84 -5.74 -13.84 -0.67
CA MET A 84 -5.04 -12.55 -0.58
C MET A 84 -3.81 -12.62 0.32
N LEU A 85 -3.92 -13.31 1.47
CA LEU A 85 -2.81 -13.48 2.42
C LEU A 85 -1.56 -14.13 1.80
N GLU A 86 -1.71 -14.99 0.79
CA GLU A 86 -0.58 -15.64 0.09
C GLU A 86 0.30 -14.63 -0.67
N TYR A 87 -0.27 -13.47 -1.01
CA TYR A 87 0.40 -12.44 -1.80
C TYR A 87 0.84 -11.22 -0.99
N VAL A 88 0.45 -11.14 0.29
CA VAL A 88 0.79 -10.00 1.16
C VAL A 88 2.28 -9.92 1.42
N MET A 89 2.81 -8.70 1.34
CA MET A 89 4.14 -8.35 1.79
C MET A 89 4.19 -6.88 2.21
N ASP A 90 5.30 -6.48 2.84
CA ASP A 90 5.54 -5.07 3.15
C ASP A 90 5.46 -4.22 1.87
N GLY A 91 4.73 -3.12 1.96
CA GLY A 91 4.44 -2.20 0.85
C GLY A 91 3.25 -2.59 -0.03
N ALA A 92 2.52 -3.67 0.28
CA ALA A 92 1.31 -4.00 -0.46
C ALA A 92 0.18 -2.99 -0.18
N VAL A 93 -0.57 -2.70 -1.24
CA VAL A 93 -1.88 -2.03 -1.21
C VAL A 93 -2.94 -3.08 -1.43
N ILE A 94 -3.89 -3.18 -0.52
CA ILE A 94 -5.03 -4.08 -0.62
C ILE A 94 -6.26 -3.21 -0.88
N ILE A 95 -7.05 -3.54 -1.90
CA ILE A 95 -8.34 -2.90 -2.19
C ILE A 95 -9.42 -3.91 -1.83
N ALA A 96 -10.29 -3.55 -0.89
CA ALA A 96 -11.31 -4.43 -0.33
C ALA A 96 -12.65 -3.70 -0.15
N ASN A 97 -13.74 -4.47 -0.20
CA ASN A 97 -15.08 -3.95 0.04
C ASN A 97 -15.26 -3.50 1.48
N GLU A 98 -16.10 -2.48 1.67
CA GLU A 98 -16.57 -2.02 2.97
C GLU A 98 -17.47 -3.01 3.71
N THR A 99 -17.93 -4.07 3.03
CA THR A 99 -18.77 -5.13 3.60
C THR A 99 -18.07 -6.48 3.75
N LEU A 100 -16.75 -6.53 3.63
CA LEU A 100 -15.93 -7.75 3.73
C LEU A 100 -16.31 -8.59 4.97
N ASP A 101 -16.80 -9.81 4.75
CA ASP A 101 -17.29 -10.72 5.81
C ASP A 101 -16.52 -12.05 5.93
N THR A 102 -15.59 -12.30 5.01
CA THR A 102 -14.69 -13.47 5.01
C THR A 102 -13.50 -13.35 5.95
N ALA A 103 -13.37 -12.20 6.63
CA ALA A 103 -12.38 -11.93 7.65
C ALA A 103 -13.02 -11.32 8.89
N THR A 104 -12.41 -11.55 10.05
CA THR A 104 -12.79 -10.87 11.29
C THR A 104 -11.96 -9.61 11.50
N PRO A 105 -12.39 -8.67 12.36
CA PRO A 105 -11.55 -7.55 12.79
C PRO A 105 -10.18 -7.97 13.33
N GLU A 106 -10.10 -9.15 13.94
CA GLU A 106 -8.89 -9.66 14.55
C GLU A 106 -7.90 -10.18 13.51
N ASP A 107 -8.40 -10.75 12.42
CA ASP A 107 -7.58 -11.14 11.26
C ASP A 107 -6.96 -9.89 10.59
N VAL A 108 -7.75 -8.82 10.44
CA VAL A 108 -7.28 -7.54 9.89
C VAL A 108 -6.23 -6.92 10.82
N LYS A 109 -6.48 -6.88 12.14
CA LYS A 109 -5.51 -6.36 13.12
C LYS A 109 -4.22 -7.17 13.12
N ASP A 110 -4.29 -8.49 13.01
CA ASP A 110 -3.12 -9.37 12.91
C ASP A 110 -2.28 -9.05 11.67
N LEU A 111 -2.92 -8.96 10.49
CA LEU A 111 -2.28 -8.53 9.24
C LEU A 111 -1.53 -7.20 9.40
N LEU A 112 -2.23 -6.17 9.90
CA LEU A 112 -1.69 -4.82 10.08
C LEU A 112 -0.57 -4.76 11.13
N SER A 113 -0.54 -5.70 12.09
CA SER A 113 0.54 -5.81 13.06
C SER A 113 1.81 -6.42 12.45
N ARG A 114 1.65 -7.36 11.51
CA ARG A 114 2.75 -8.10 10.88
C ARG A 114 3.41 -7.31 9.76
N TYR A 115 2.60 -6.70 8.89
CA TYR A 115 3.07 -6.08 7.66
C TYR A 115 2.84 -4.57 7.59
N ARG A 116 3.73 -3.89 6.89
CA ARG A 116 3.61 -2.49 6.46
C ARG A 116 2.72 -2.39 5.22
N VAL A 117 1.42 -2.57 5.41
CA VAL A 117 0.44 -2.53 4.31
C VAL A 117 -0.54 -1.37 4.45
N LYS A 118 -1.17 -1.02 3.33
CA LYS A 118 -2.32 -0.13 3.28
C LYS A 118 -3.53 -0.89 2.77
N ILE A 119 -4.62 -0.86 3.50
CA ILE A 119 -5.91 -1.35 3.04
C ILE A 119 -6.76 -0.13 2.66
N LEU A 120 -7.16 -0.08 1.40
CA LEU A 120 -8.15 0.86 0.88
C LEU A 120 -9.51 0.17 0.94
N VAL A 121 -10.35 0.63 1.86
CA VAL A 121 -11.72 0.18 2.01
C VAL A 121 -12.57 1.05 1.11
N THR A 122 -13.07 0.48 0.02
CA THR A 122 -13.85 1.22 -0.96
C THR A 122 -15.28 1.33 -0.49
N VAL A 123 -15.75 2.54 -0.24
CA VAL A 123 -17.11 2.81 0.24
C VAL A 123 -17.96 3.25 -0.95
N ASP A 124 -19.02 2.49 -1.25
CA ASP A 124 -20.00 2.81 -2.28
C ASP A 124 -21.39 3.00 -1.68
N THR A 125 -22.33 2.10 -1.96
CA THR A 125 -23.74 2.20 -1.60
C THR A 125 -24.07 1.45 -0.31
N ALA A 126 -23.11 0.75 0.30
CA ALA A 126 -23.39 -0.01 1.52
C ALA A 126 -23.95 0.86 2.67
N PRO A 127 -23.50 2.11 2.90
CA PRO A 127 -24.12 2.96 3.91
C PRO A 127 -25.60 3.29 3.63
N TYR A 128 -25.99 3.40 2.35
CA TYR A 128 -27.39 3.58 1.95
C TYR A 128 -28.24 2.34 2.24
N HIS A 129 -27.65 1.15 2.12
CA HIS A 129 -28.32 -0.13 2.29
C HIS A 129 -28.22 -0.73 3.71
N GLU A 130 -27.72 0.04 4.69
CA GLU A 130 -27.46 -0.47 6.04
C GLU A 130 -26.55 -1.71 6.01
N GLY A 131 -25.56 -1.71 5.11
CA GLY A 131 -24.65 -2.83 4.90
C GLY A 131 -23.88 -3.22 6.16
N TYR A 132 -23.52 -4.49 6.23
CA TYR A 132 -22.71 -5.05 7.31
C TYR A 132 -21.30 -4.45 7.29
N CYS A 133 -20.83 -3.97 8.44
CA CYS A 133 -19.51 -3.33 8.59
C CYS A 133 -18.35 -4.33 8.71
N GLY A 134 -18.66 -5.63 8.84
CA GLY A 134 -17.71 -6.71 8.60
C GLY A 134 -16.39 -6.64 9.36
N ALA A 135 -15.34 -6.99 8.63
CA ALA A 135 -13.96 -7.00 9.08
C ALA A 135 -13.47 -5.62 9.59
N TRP A 136 -14.21 -4.55 9.36
CA TRP A 136 -13.83 -3.18 9.73
C TRP A 136 -14.40 -2.73 11.08
N ARG A 137 -15.27 -3.53 11.70
CA ARG A 137 -15.77 -3.30 13.05
C ARG A 137 -14.61 -3.15 14.03
N ASP A 138 -14.69 -2.17 14.93
CA ASP A 138 -13.64 -1.83 15.92
C ASP A 138 -12.29 -1.39 15.32
N ILE A 139 -12.22 -1.22 13.99
CA ILE A 139 -11.08 -0.63 13.27
C ILE A 139 -11.48 0.72 12.71
N LEU A 140 -12.53 0.77 11.89
CA LEU A 140 -13.14 1.99 11.37
C LEU A 140 -14.49 2.27 12.01
N TYR A 141 -15.31 1.23 12.24
CA TYR A 141 -16.72 1.39 12.59
C TYR A 141 -17.09 0.94 14.00
N ALA A 142 -17.95 1.74 14.65
CA ALA A 142 -18.52 1.54 15.99
C ALA A 142 -19.82 0.72 15.97
N VAL A 143 -20.32 0.36 14.79
CA VAL A 143 -21.60 -0.30 14.55
C VAL A 143 -21.40 -1.56 13.72
N ASP A 144 -22.29 -2.55 13.90
CA ASP A 144 -22.24 -3.79 13.12
C ASP A 144 -22.80 -3.60 11.71
N HIS A 145 -23.76 -2.68 11.55
CA HIS A 145 -24.33 -2.28 10.28
C HIS A 145 -24.39 -0.76 10.23
N TYR A 146 -24.17 -0.17 9.05
CA TYR A 146 -24.31 1.27 8.88
C TYR A 146 -25.71 1.74 9.30
N THR A 147 -25.79 2.91 9.92
CA THR A 147 -27.05 3.46 10.42
C THR A 147 -27.60 4.57 9.53
N GLY A 148 -26.98 4.79 8.37
CA GLY A 148 -27.38 5.74 7.35
C GLY A 148 -26.20 6.25 6.55
N TYR A 149 -26.45 7.29 5.77
CA TYR A 149 -25.50 7.79 4.79
C TYR A 149 -25.60 9.30 4.58
N SER A 150 -24.62 9.85 3.86
CA SER A 150 -24.62 11.23 3.36
C SER A 150 -24.14 11.28 1.90
N THR A 151 -24.65 12.26 1.14
CA THR A 151 -24.26 12.53 -0.26
C THR A 151 -23.78 13.97 -0.46
N VAL A 152 -23.22 14.58 0.60
CA VAL A 152 -22.66 15.95 0.51
C VAL A 152 -21.31 15.91 -0.22
N SER A 153 -20.76 17.06 -0.59
CA SER A 153 -19.37 17.10 -1.09
C SER A 153 -18.39 17.15 0.07
N TYR A 154 -17.21 16.57 -0.09
CA TYR A 154 -16.20 16.51 0.99
C TYR A 154 -14.91 17.21 0.60
N ASP A 155 -14.53 18.20 1.41
CA ASP A 155 -13.23 18.84 1.29
C ASP A 155 -12.15 17.92 1.87
N ILE A 156 -11.00 17.86 1.22
CA ILE A 156 -9.81 17.24 1.80
C ILE A 156 -9.40 18.09 3.01
N ARG A 157 -9.29 17.46 4.17
CA ARG A 157 -9.08 18.18 5.43
C ARG A 157 -7.66 18.73 5.55
N PHE A 158 -6.66 17.93 5.20
CA PHE A 158 -5.27 18.26 5.47
C PHE A 158 -4.54 18.78 4.23
N ASP A 159 -3.66 19.77 4.41
CA ASP A 159 -2.98 20.42 3.29
C ASP A 159 -1.97 19.50 2.58
N HIS A 160 -1.34 18.57 3.28
CA HIS A 160 -0.46 17.58 2.66
C HIS A 160 -1.23 16.61 1.76
N ASP A 161 -2.45 16.23 2.15
CA ASP A 161 -3.32 15.41 1.30
C ASP A 161 -3.77 16.20 0.08
N LYS A 162 -4.15 17.47 0.25
CA LYS A 162 -4.46 18.36 -0.89
C LYS A 162 -3.30 18.48 -1.86
N GLN A 163 -2.08 18.62 -1.34
CA GLN A 163 -0.86 18.68 -2.15
C GLN A 163 -0.60 17.36 -2.88
N HIS A 164 -0.76 16.22 -2.20
CA HIS A 164 -0.60 14.89 -2.77
C HIS A 164 -1.60 14.64 -3.91
N PHE A 165 -2.88 14.91 -3.66
CA PHE A 165 -3.91 14.74 -4.67
C PHE A 165 -3.89 15.84 -5.73
N GLY A 166 -3.29 17.01 -5.45
CA GLY A 166 -3.38 18.19 -6.30
C GLY A 166 -4.82 18.72 -6.41
N LEU A 167 -5.64 18.49 -5.38
CA LEU A 167 -7.07 18.79 -5.33
C LEU A 167 -7.43 19.35 -3.96
N THR A 168 -8.53 20.10 -3.87
CA THR A 168 -9.10 20.53 -2.58
C THR A 168 -10.32 19.71 -2.17
N THR A 169 -10.96 19.05 -3.13
CA THR A 169 -12.11 18.16 -2.94
C THR A 169 -11.82 16.84 -3.64
N ILE A 170 -12.47 15.78 -3.16
CA ILE A 170 -12.42 14.49 -3.84
C ILE A 170 -13.42 14.50 -5.00
N PRO A 171 -13.11 13.83 -6.13
CA PRO A 171 -14.08 13.60 -7.17
C PRO A 171 -14.95 12.41 -6.77
N GLU A 172 -15.96 12.63 -5.94
CA GLU A 172 -17.03 11.66 -5.70
C GLU A 172 -18.26 12.02 -6.53
N ASN A 173 -18.68 11.10 -7.40
CA ASN A 173 -20.06 11.06 -7.85
C ASN A 173 -20.52 9.64 -7.52
N TYR A 174 -21.74 9.51 -7.00
CA TYR A 174 -22.41 8.24 -6.72
C TYR A 174 -21.99 7.50 -5.44
N ASP A 175 -20.88 7.84 -4.80
CA ASP A 175 -20.47 7.24 -3.51
C ASP A 175 -21.24 7.80 -2.30
N TYR A 176 -21.58 6.94 -1.33
CA TYR A 176 -22.34 7.30 -0.13
C TYR A 176 -21.47 7.25 1.12
N LEU A 177 -21.35 8.37 1.84
CA LEU A 177 -20.43 8.41 2.98
C LEU A 177 -21.04 7.90 4.27
N VAL A 178 -20.15 7.33 5.07
CA VAL A 178 -20.40 6.88 6.42
C VAL A 178 -20.63 8.07 7.34
N LEU A 179 -21.66 7.99 8.16
CA LEU A 179 -22.00 9.02 9.14
C LEU A 179 -20.98 9.06 10.28
N ASP A 180 -20.72 10.26 10.82
CA ASP A 180 -19.77 10.47 11.95
C ASP A 180 -20.04 9.49 13.11
N ARG A 181 -21.32 9.27 13.43
CA ARG A 181 -21.76 8.40 14.53
C ARG A 181 -21.47 6.91 14.33
N ASP A 182 -21.21 6.48 13.09
CA ASP A 182 -20.93 5.08 12.76
C ASP A 182 -19.42 4.78 12.85
N HIS A 183 -18.56 5.80 12.88
CA HIS A 183 -17.13 5.63 13.10
C HIS A 183 -16.79 5.46 14.57
N ILE A 184 -15.72 4.72 14.86
CA ILE A 184 -15.10 4.75 16.19
C ILE A 184 -14.37 6.07 16.44
N ALA A 185 -14.11 6.39 17.71
CA ALA A 185 -13.46 7.65 18.10
C ALA A 185 -11.99 7.76 17.66
N GLU A 186 -11.32 6.64 17.43
CA GLU A 186 -9.89 6.55 17.15
C GLU A 186 -9.52 6.78 15.69
N VAL A 187 -10.49 6.91 14.79
CA VAL A 187 -10.20 7.21 13.39
C VAL A 187 -9.75 8.66 13.21
N THR A 188 -8.94 8.90 12.18
CA THR A 188 -8.63 10.23 11.72
C THR A 188 -9.46 10.56 10.49
N ARG A 189 -10.28 11.60 10.60
CA ARG A 189 -11.08 12.15 9.48
C ARG A 189 -10.13 12.85 8.52
N TRP A 190 -9.98 12.34 7.30
CA TRP A 190 -9.10 12.93 6.28
C TRP A 190 -9.86 13.77 5.25
N THR A 191 -11.18 13.60 5.19
CA THR A 191 -12.08 14.59 4.59
C THR A 191 -12.91 15.31 5.66
N TYR A 192 -13.56 16.40 5.27
CA TYR A 192 -14.36 17.25 6.14
C TYR A 192 -15.77 17.43 5.60
N ALA A 193 -16.76 16.91 6.33
CA ALA A 193 -18.12 17.44 6.37
C ALA A 193 -18.71 17.29 7.79
N THR A 194 -19.75 18.05 8.10
CA THR A 194 -20.27 18.22 9.47
C THR A 194 -20.94 16.97 10.06
N SER A 195 -21.33 16.00 9.23
CA SER A 195 -22.09 14.81 9.66
C SER A 195 -21.62 13.48 9.07
N ALA A 196 -20.67 13.50 8.14
CA ALA A 196 -20.13 12.32 7.44
C ALA A 196 -18.72 12.65 6.90
N TYR A 197 -17.86 11.65 6.75
CA TYR A 197 -16.51 11.84 6.23
C TYR A 197 -15.87 10.50 5.87
N TYR A 198 -14.76 10.55 5.13
CA TYR A 198 -13.85 9.43 4.99
C TYR A 198 -12.78 9.48 6.08
N ALA A 199 -12.47 8.31 6.62
CA ALA A 199 -11.58 8.15 7.74
C ALA A 199 -10.44 7.18 7.44
N TYR A 200 -9.36 7.30 8.19
CA TYR A 200 -8.32 6.27 8.23
C TYR A 200 -7.91 5.98 9.67
N ARG A 201 -7.32 4.82 9.90
CA ARG A 201 -6.72 4.45 11.17
C ARG A 201 -5.45 3.65 10.96
N TYR A 202 -4.39 4.07 11.65
CA TYR A 202 -3.19 3.26 11.80
C TYR A 202 -3.40 2.20 12.86
N TYR A 203 -2.97 0.98 12.56
CA TYR A 203 -2.92 -0.12 13.52
C TYR A 203 -1.62 -0.88 13.32
N GLY A 204 -0.84 -1.09 14.38
CA GLY A 204 0.47 -1.72 14.28
C GLY A 204 1.38 -1.00 13.28
N LYS A 205 1.75 -1.70 12.20
CA LYS A 205 2.61 -1.19 11.11
C LYS A 205 1.83 -0.72 9.88
N GLY A 206 0.56 -1.12 9.78
CA GLY A 206 -0.30 -0.84 8.63
C GLY A 206 -1.31 0.27 8.87
N VAL A 207 -2.10 0.54 7.83
CA VAL A 207 -3.19 1.53 7.85
C VAL A 207 -4.39 1.00 7.08
N VAL A 208 -5.58 1.28 7.60
CA VAL A 208 -6.86 1.11 6.89
C VAL A 208 -7.41 2.49 6.60
N ALA A 209 -7.82 2.75 5.36
CA ALA A 209 -8.37 4.02 4.94
C ALA A 209 -9.59 3.83 4.05
N GLU A 210 -10.66 4.53 4.37
CA GLU A 210 -11.82 4.65 3.52
C GLU A 210 -11.50 5.54 2.33
N VAL A 211 -11.97 5.13 1.17
CA VAL A 211 -11.87 5.85 -0.10
C VAL A 211 -13.20 5.73 -0.85
N PRO A 212 -13.58 6.72 -1.68
CA PRO A 212 -14.72 6.56 -2.57
C PRO A 212 -14.53 5.36 -3.48
N TYR A 213 -15.55 4.53 -3.67
CA TYR A 213 -15.47 3.43 -4.61
C TYR A 213 -15.28 3.94 -6.04
N ASP A 214 -16.29 4.58 -6.64
CA ASP A 214 -16.21 5.06 -8.02
C ASP A 214 -15.16 6.17 -8.15
N GLY A 215 -15.14 7.09 -7.17
CA GLY A 215 -14.23 8.24 -7.17
C GLY A 215 -12.74 7.88 -7.13
N MET A 216 -12.36 6.72 -6.59
CA MET A 216 -10.95 6.33 -6.47
C MET A 216 -10.33 5.98 -7.83
N TRP A 217 -11.11 5.48 -8.78
CA TRP A 217 -10.59 4.95 -10.04
C TRP A 217 -11.25 5.57 -11.27
N LYS A 218 -11.76 6.79 -11.13
CA LYS A 218 -12.29 7.61 -12.22
C LYS A 218 -11.36 7.64 -13.45
N ASP A 219 -10.06 7.80 -13.23
CA ASP A 219 -9.03 7.78 -14.27
C ASP A 219 -7.70 7.25 -13.69
N VAL A 220 -6.75 6.92 -14.58
CA VAL A 220 -5.44 6.37 -14.16
C VAL A 220 -4.66 7.33 -13.26
N SER A 221 -4.84 8.65 -13.42
CA SER A 221 -4.15 9.64 -12.60
C SER A 221 -4.72 9.73 -11.18
N ILE A 222 -6.03 9.62 -11.01
CA ILE A 222 -6.67 9.61 -9.69
C ILE A 222 -6.38 8.30 -8.97
N LEU A 223 -6.48 7.16 -9.67
CA LEU A 223 -6.11 5.85 -9.11
C LEU A 223 -4.67 5.86 -8.60
N ASP A 224 -3.73 6.38 -9.39
CA ASP A 224 -2.32 6.48 -9.00
C ASP A 224 -2.12 7.27 -7.71
N LYS A 225 -2.86 8.38 -7.54
CA LYS A 225 -2.82 9.18 -6.33
C LYS A 225 -3.28 8.36 -5.14
N TYR A 226 -4.40 7.63 -5.21
CA TYR A 226 -4.83 6.78 -4.10
C TYR A 226 -3.89 5.62 -3.80
N LEU A 227 -3.39 4.93 -4.83
CA LEU A 227 -2.44 3.83 -4.68
C LEU A 227 -1.15 4.30 -3.99
N ARG A 228 -0.66 5.51 -4.31
CA ARG A 228 0.54 6.10 -3.69
C ARG A 228 0.27 6.96 -2.46
N TRP A 229 -1.00 7.21 -2.15
CA TRP A 229 -1.40 8.07 -1.04
C TRP A 229 -0.95 7.49 0.30
N LYS A 230 -0.50 8.37 1.17
CA LYS A 230 -0.10 8.06 2.52
C LYS A 230 -0.83 8.99 3.45
N PRO A 231 -1.72 8.47 4.29
CA PRO A 231 -2.11 9.18 5.49
C PRO A 231 -0.84 9.57 6.27
N CYS A 232 -0.83 10.72 6.96
CA CYS A 232 0.33 11.20 7.73
C CYS A 232 1.04 10.09 8.53
N ARG A 233 2.24 9.63 8.10
CA ARG A 233 3.31 8.92 8.89
C ARG A 233 4.22 7.91 8.14
N TYR A 234 4.12 7.72 6.82
CA TYR A 234 5.10 6.90 6.09
C TYR A 234 6.33 7.74 5.64
N PRO A 235 7.56 7.17 5.52
CA PRO A 235 8.72 7.88 4.98
C PRO A 235 8.41 8.47 3.59
N GLU A 236 8.96 9.64 3.26
CA GLU A 236 8.53 10.52 2.16
C GLU A 236 8.43 9.84 0.79
N VAL A 237 9.22 8.80 0.52
CA VAL A 237 9.20 8.03 -0.74
C VAL A 237 8.72 6.60 -0.49
N TRP A 238 7.60 6.21 -1.10
CA TRP A 238 7.09 4.82 -1.06
C TRP A 238 6.32 4.56 -2.33
N HIS A 239 6.44 3.33 -2.81
CA HIS A 239 5.77 2.82 -3.98
C HIS A 239 5.11 1.52 -3.58
N PRO A 240 3.88 1.23 -4.06
CA PRO A 240 3.28 -0.07 -3.89
C PRO A 240 4.25 -1.16 -4.37
N THR A 241 4.51 -2.16 -3.55
CA THR A 241 5.20 -3.37 -4.02
C THR A 241 4.21 -4.25 -4.76
N ARG A 242 2.99 -4.34 -4.23
CA ARG A 242 1.85 -5.03 -4.86
C ARG A 242 0.58 -4.21 -4.72
N VAL A 243 -0.32 -4.36 -5.68
CA VAL A 243 -1.72 -3.96 -5.56
C VAL A 243 -2.54 -5.24 -5.63
N ILE A 244 -3.25 -5.58 -4.57
CA ILE A 244 -4.06 -6.80 -4.46
C ILE A 244 -5.52 -6.38 -4.34
N VAL A 245 -6.38 -6.91 -5.21
CA VAL A 245 -7.79 -6.53 -5.29
C VAL A 245 -8.65 -7.71 -4.91
N ILE A 246 -9.42 -7.53 -3.84
CA ILE A 246 -10.51 -8.42 -3.40
C ILE A 246 -11.84 -7.66 -3.32
N SER A 247 -11.93 -6.48 -3.90
CA SER A 247 -13.18 -5.69 -3.95
C SER A 247 -14.01 -6.03 -5.19
N GLU A 248 -15.25 -5.54 -5.20
CA GLU A 248 -15.98 -5.34 -6.45
C GLU A 248 -15.17 -4.45 -7.41
N THR A 249 -15.43 -4.63 -8.72
CA THR A 249 -14.69 -3.91 -9.78
C THR A 249 -15.58 -3.28 -10.83
N GLY A 250 -16.90 -3.49 -10.75
CA GLY A 250 -17.88 -2.96 -11.70
C GLY A 250 -18.55 -1.70 -11.15
N THR A 251 -19.14 -0.89 -12.03
CA THR A 251 -19.88 0.32 -11.62
C THR A 251 -21.21 0.39 -12.35
N SER A 252 -22.17 1.09 -11.74
CA SER A 252 -23.43 1.46 -12.40
C SER A 252 -23.28 2.65 -13.35
N ALA A 253 -22.15 3.37 -13.30
CA ALA A 253 -21.91 4.59 -14.06
C ALA A 253 -20.66 4.52 -14.97
N PRO A 254 -20.49 3.49 -15.83
CA PRO A 254 -19.23 3.25 -16.56
C PRO A 254 -18.80 4.40 -17.48
N GLY A 255 -19.75 5.22 -17.95
CA GLY A 255 -19.45 6.40 -18.78
C GLY A 255 -18.83 7.59 -18.03
N TRP A 256 -18.78 7.54 -16.69
CA TRP A 256 -18.11 8.56 -15.88
C TRP A 256 -16.61 8.31 -15.73
N HIS A 257 -16.17 7.07 -15.99
CA HIS A 257 -14.79 6.63 -15.85
C HIS A 257 -14.06 6.65 -17.20
N GLU A 258 -12.74 6.83 -17.16
CA GLU A 258 -11.86 6.67 -18.33
C GLU A 258 -11.90 5.24 -18.87
N TYR A 259 -12.04 4.26 -17.97
CA TYR A 259 -12.16 2.84 -18.27
C TYR A 259 -13.41 2.26 -17.59
N PRO A 260 -14.09 1.25 -18.19
CA PRO A 260 -15.40 0.82 -17.73
C PRO A 260 -15.39 0.02 -16.41
N THR A 261 -14.23 -0.43 -15.93
CA THR A 261 -14.07 -1.19 -14.69
C THR A 261 -12.77 -0.82 -13.96
N LEU A 262 -12.72 -1.07 -12.64
CA LEU A 262 -11.49 -0.90 -11.86
C LEU A 262 -10.35 -1.79 -12.39
N VAL A 263 -10.67 -3.00 -12.88
CA VAL A 263 -9.72 -3.94 -13.49
C VAL A 263 -9.04 -3.31 -14.71
N ASP A 264 -9.83 -2.69 -15.59
CA ASP A 264 -9.30 -2.04 -16.79
C ASP A 264 -8.45 -0.81 -16.44
N THR A 265 -8.88 0.01 -15.46
CA THR A 265 -8.08 1.15 -14.98
C THR A 265 -6.76 0.67 -14.35
N LEU A 266 -6.79 -0.40 -13.56
CA LEU A 266 -5.59 -1.00 -12.94
C LEU A 266 -4.65 -1.59 -13.97
N LYS A 267 -5.18 -2.22 -15.02
CA LYS A 267 -4.37 -2.73 -16.13
C LYS A 267 -3.65 -1.60 -16.86
N ALA A 268 -4.35 -0.51 -17.18
CA ALA A 268 -3.75 0.68 -17.77
C ALA A 268 -2.73 1.34 -16.83
N TRP A 269 -3.00 1.38 -15.53
CA TRP A 269 -2.05 1.87 -14.52
C TRP A 269 -0.79 0.98 -14.45
N ALA A 270 -0.96 -0.34 -14.45
CA ALA A 270 0.13 -1.31 -14.42
C ALA A 270 1.06 -1.15 -15.63
N ASP A 271 0.47 -1.07 -16.84
CA ASP A 271 1.22 -0.85 -18.08
C ASP A 271 2.01 0.47 -18.04
N LYS A 272 1.39 1.55 -17.51
CA LYS A 272 2.03 2.87 -17.40
C LYS A 272 3.22 2.88 -16.45
N TYR A 273 3.15 2.15 -15.34
CA TYR A 273 4.16 2.19 -14.26
C TYR A 273 5.05 0.95 -14.18
N GLY A 274 4.92 0.02 -15.13
CA GLY A 274 5.75 -1.18 -15.23
C GLY A 274 5.46 -2.23 -14.17
N TYR A 275 4.19 -2.47 -13.86
CA TYR A 275 3.75 -3.57 -13.00
C TYR A 275 3.29 -4.74 -13.86
N GLU A 276 3.58 -5.96 -13.43
CA GLU A 276 2.98 -7.17 -14.00
C GLU A 276 1.52 -7.28 -13.56
N PHE A 277 0.61 -7.55 -14.50
CA PHE A 277 -0.81 -7.66 -14.22
C PHE A 277 -1.27 -9.12 -14.25
N ARG A 278 -1.93 -9.59 -13.19
CA ARG A 278 -2.39 -10.97 -13.03
C ARG A 278 -3.84 -10.99 -12.56
N ASP A 279 -4.74 -11.53 -13.38
CA ASP A 279 -6.13 -11.79 -12.99
C ASP A 279 -6.26 -13.29 -12.69
N LEU A 280 -6.58 -13.62 -11.44
CA LEU A 280 -6.58 -14.99 -10.90
C LEU A 280 -7.98 -15.43 -10.43
N ARG A 281 -9.02 -14.68 -10.79
CA ARG A 281 -10.43 -15.01 -10.50
C ARG A 281 -10.91 -16.26 -11.23
#